data_AF-A0ABC9X5I4-F1
#
_entry.id   AF-A0ABC9X5I4-F1
#
_cell.length_a   1.000
_cell.length_b   1.000
_cell.length_c   1.000
_cell.angle_alpha   90.00
_cell.angle_beta   90.00
_cell.angle_gamma   90.00
#
_symmetry.space_group_name_H-M   'P 1'
#
loop_
_entity.id
_entity.type
_entity.pdbx_description
1 polymer ?
#
loop_
_entity_poly.entity_id
_entity_poly.type
_entity_poly.pdbx_seq_one_letter_code
_entity_poly.pdbx_strand_id
1 'polypeptide(L)'
;MPVPSASSRSEAGALMMCGDRLVQFFCDFSGCVCSAIQNQDFTVIGDYCTGLQALLYLKSIEELEDWNGQSPATMRHQKGKPVPGIADLMGKKLPSFGPYLEQRKKIIAENKIKLKEQSMAAVLPEKKHFVPKKPIPAIKDVIGKALQYIGTYGELCNTEQVVALIDEEMCINCGKCYMTCNDSGYQAIQFDPETHLPTVTDSCTGCTLCLSVCPVIDCIRMVSRTTPYEPKRGLPLAVNPVC
;
A
#
# COMPACT_ATOMS: atom_id res chain seq x y z
N MET A 1 -36.75 -38.76 8.83
CA MET A 1 -35.38 -38.43 9.26
C MET A 1 -34.80 -37.46 8.24
N PRO A 2 -34.71 -36.15 8.56
CA PRO A 2 -34.19 -35.17 7.63
C PRO A 2 -32.66 -35.09 7.75
N VAL A 3 -32.01 -35.15 6.59
CA VAL A 3 -30.56 -34.99 6.42
C VAL A 3 -30.18 -33.53 6.71
N PRO A 4 -29.18 -33.25 7.56
CA PRO A 4 -28.75 -31.87 7.78
C PRO A 4 -27.98 -31.36 6.56
N SER A 5 -28.43 -30.22 6.04
CA SER A 5 -27.82 -29.44 4.97
C SER A 5 -26.40 -29.02 5.33
N ALA A 6 -25.47 -29.23 4.40
CA ALA A 6 -24.08 -28.81 4.52
C ALA A 6 -24.00 -27.29 4.69
N SER A 7 -23.52 -26.82 5.84
CA SER A 7 -23.10 -25.44 6.03
C SER A 7 -21.89 -25.18 5.13
N SER A 8 -22.00 -24.19 4.24
CA SER A 8 -20.89 -23.67 3.44
C SER A 8 -19.75 -23.25 4.37
N ARG A 9 -18.69 -24.06 4.43
CA ARG A 9 -17.43 -23.65 5.04
C ARG A 9 -16.86 -22.56 4.15
N SER A 10 -16.81 -21.33 4.66
CA SER A 10 -15.97 -20.30 4.08
C SER A 10 -14.53 -20.79 4.12
N GLU A 11 -13.94 -21.09 2.96
CA GLU A 11 -12.51 -21.30 2.83
C GLU A 11 -11.80 -19.98 3.15
N ALA A 12 -11.49 -19.79 4.44
CA ALA A 12 -10.50 -18.83 4.86
C ALA A 12 -9.16 -19.33 4.32
N GLY A 13 -8.75 -18.77 3.19
CA GLY A 13 -7.47 -19.07 2.55
C GLY A 13 -6.35 -19.09 3.57
N ALA A 14 -5.49 -20.11 3.47
CA ALA A 14 -4.31 -20.31 4.27
C ALA A 14 -3.31 -19.16 4.05
N LEU A 15 -3.56 -18.01 4.69
CA LEU A 15 -2.60 -16.92 4.81
C LEU A 15 -1.83 -17.08 6.12
N MET A 16 -0.52 -16.94 6.04
CA MET A 16 0.45 -17.02 7.13
C MET A 16 -0.03 -16.24 8.37
N MET A 17 -0.09 -16.91 9.52
CA MET A 17 -0.46 -16.30 10.81
C MET A 17 0.81 -15.70 11.43
N CYS A 18 0.82 -14.39 11.70
CA CYS A 18 1.90 -13.62 12.31
C CYS A 18 1.32 -12.68 13.39
N GLY A 19 2.16 -12.06 14.22
CA GLY A 19 1.76 -11.09 15.25
C GLY A 19 0.84 -9.97 14.75
N ASP A 20 1.04 -9.47 13.53
CA ASP A 20 0.19 -8.44 12.91
C ASP A 20 -1.26 -8.91 12.75
N ARG A 21 -1.44 -10.20 12.39
CA ARG A 21 -2.76 -10.79 12.20
C ARG A 21 -3.46 -11.08 13.52
N LEU A 22 -2.72 -11.35 14.59
CA LEU A 22 -3.29 -11.47 15.93
C LEU A 22 -3.93 -10.15 16.37
N VAL A 23 -3.28 -9.01 16.13
CA VAL A 23 -3.88 -7.69 16.42
C VAL A 23 -5.16 -7.46 15.61
N GLN A 24 -5.18 -7.92 14.35
CA GLN A 24 -6.38 -7.86 13.52
C GLN A 24 -7.52 -8.72 14.09
N PHE A 25 -7.23 -9.93 14.60
CA PHE A 25 -8.22 -10.81 15.23
C PHE A 25 -8.68 -10.35 16.61
N PHE A 26 -7.83 -9.70 17.40
CA PHE A 26 -8.23 -9.12 18.68
C PHE A 26 -9.31 -8.04 18.54
N CYS A 27 -9.52 -7.51 17.34
CA CYS A 27 -10.68 -6.67 17.09
C CYS A 27 -12.02 -7.41 17.26
N ASP A 28 -12.07 -8.74 17.07
CA ASP A 28 -13.33 -9.51 16.97
C ASP A 28 -13.45 -10.75 17.88
N PHE A 29 -12.37 -11.46 18.27
CA PHE A 29 -12.50 -12.76 18.98
C PHE A 29 -11.25 -13.24 19.76
N SER A 30 -11.44 -14.15 20.74
CA SER A 30 -10.35 -14.95 21.36
C SER A 30 -10.14 -16.26 20.58
N GLY A 31 -9.21 -16.30 19.61
CA GLY A 31 -9.06 -17.42 18.67
C GLY A 31 -8.13 -18.55 19.12
N CYS A 32 -8.32 -19.74 18.54
CA CYS A 32 -7.39 -20.88 18.61
C CYS A 32 -6.53 -20.96 17.34
N VAL A 33 -5.28 -21.41 17.45
CA VAL A 33 -4.36 -21.59 16.31
C VAL A 33 -4.24 -23.07 15.98
N CYS A 34 -4.50 -23.46 14.72
CA CYS A 34 -4.38 -24.85 14.26
C CYS A 34 -3.50 -24.95 13.01
N SER A 35 -3.94 -24.42 11.87
CA SER A 35 -3.23 -24.56 10.59
C SER A 35 -1.82 -23.96 10.59
N ALA A 36 -1.57 -22.88 11.35
CA ALA A 36 -0.22 -22.32 11.44
C ALA A 36 0.75 -23.23 12.20
N ILE A 37 0.27 -23.96 13.22
CA ILE A 37 1.07 -24.97 13.91
C ILE A 37 1.29 -26.18 12.99
N GLN A 38 0.26 -26.61 12.26
CA GLN A 38 0.38 -27.71 11.29
C GLN A 38 1.40 -27.42 10.19
N ASN A 39 1.51 -26.16 9.76
CA ASN A 39 2.47 -25.72 8.75
C ASN A 39 3.89 -25.50 9.31
N GLN A 40 4.06 -25.47 10.63
CA GLN A 40 5.32 -25.20 11.29
C GLN A 40 5.45 -26.12 12.50
N ASP A 41 5.47 -25.56 13.71
CA ASP A 41 5.58 -26.27 14.98
C ASP A 41 5.19 -25.30 16.13
N PHE A 42 5.26 -25.74 17.39
CA PHE A 42 4.82 -24.93 18.53
C PHE A 42 5.69 -23.69 18.80
N THR A 43 6.89 -23.57 18.23
CA THR A 43 7.79 -22.42 18.46
C THR A 43 7.26 -21.11 17.87
N VAL A 44 6.26 -21.15 16.97
CA VAL A 44 5.55 -19.96 16.45
C VAL A 44 4.95 -19.09 17.54
N ILE A 45 4.69 -19.64 18.73
CA ILE A 45 4.23 -18.85 19.88
C ILE A 45 5.23 -17.76 20.30
N GLY A 46 6.53 -18.01 20.12
CA GLY A 46 7.58 -17.04 20.42
C GLY A 46 7.44 -15.80 19.53
N ASP A 47 7.28 -16.00 18.23
CA ASP A 47 7.06 -14.95 17.24
C ASP A 47 5.75 -14.18 17.50
N TYR A 48 4.68 -14.88 17.88
CA TYR A 48 3.40 -14.26 18.22
C TYR A 48 3.51 -13.31 19.42
N CYS A 49 4.19 -13.75 20.48
CA CYS A 49 4.38 -12.95 21.69
C CYS A 49 5.23 -11.71 21.42
N THR A 50 6.39 -11.85 20.76
CA THR A 50 7.29 -10.74 20.50
C THR A 50 6.72 -9.77 19.47
N GLY A 51 6.05 -10.27 18.43
CA GLY A 51 5.37 -9.44 17.43
C GLY A 51 4.25 -8.60 18.05
N LEU A 52 3.41 -9.19 18.92
CA LEU A 52 2.36 -8.47 19.62
C LEU A 52 2.91 -7.38 20.55
N GLN A 53 3.97 -7.70 21.30
CA GLN A 53 4.65 -6.73 22.16
C GLN A 53 5.22 -5.56 21.34
N ALA A 54 5.86 -5.84 20.21
CA ALA A 54 6.39 -4.81 19.32
C ALA A 54 5.28 -3.90 18.78
N LEU A 55 4.16 -4.47 18.31
CA LEU A 55 3.03 -3.70 17.79
C LEU A 55 2.38 -2.78 18.83
N LEU A 56 2.21 -3.25 20.06
CA LEU A 56 1.69 -2.42 21.15
C LEU A 56 2.68 -1.32 21.53
N TYR A 57 3.97 -1.66 21.61
CA TYR A 57 5.03 -0.71 21.91
C TYR A 57 5.10 0.42 20.87
N LEU A 58 5.08 0.08 19.58
CA LEU A 58 5.18 1.05 18.49
C LEU A 58 4.04 2.08 18.49
N LYS A 59 2.84 1.70 18.94
CA LYS A 59 1.71 2.64 19.11
C LYS A 59 1.97 3.76 20.14
N SER A 60 2.97 3.60 20.99
CA SER A 60 3.38 4.63 21.98
C SER A 60 4.48 5.57 21.49
N ILE A 61 5.07 5.29 20.33
CA ILE A 61 6.17 6.05 19.72
C ILE A 61 5.58 7.03 18.68
N GLU A 62 5.74 8.33 18.90
CA GLU A 62 5.16 9.37 18.04
C GLU A 62 5.95 9.54 16.73
N GLU A 63 7.27 9.36 16.79
CA GLU A 63 8.16 9.50 15.63
C GLU A 63 7.95 8.42 14.55
N LEU A 64 7.18 7.38 14.86
CA LEU A 64 6.90 6.23 13.97
C LEU A 64 5.39 6.12 13.67
N GLU A 65 4.63 7.20 13.81
CA GLU A 65 3.17 7.19 13.58
C GLU A 65 2.80 6.92 12.10
N ASP A 66 3.72 7.23 11.17
CA ASP A 66 3.57 6.94 9.74
C ASP A 66 3.85 5.47 9.37
N TRP A 67 4.29 4.64 10.32
CA TRP A 67 4.51 3.22 10.11
C TRP A 67 3.19 2.45 10.16
N ASN A 68 3.04 1.46 9.28
CA ASN A 68 1.95 0.49 9.38
C ASN A 68 2.40 -0.70 10.22
N GLY A 69 2.16 -0.62 11.53
CA GLY A 69 2.64 -1.63 12.49
C GLY A 69 4.16 -1.64 12.52
N GLN A 70 4.77 -2.78 12.15
CA GLN A 70 6.23 -2.92 12.08
C GLN A 70 6.82 -2.54 10.71
N SER A 71 5.99 -2.13 9.75
CA SER A 71 6.43 -1.76 8.40
C SER A 71 6.66 -0.24 8.31
N PRO A 72 7.89 0.22 8.04
CA PRO A 72 8.15 1.62 7.74
C PRO A 72 7.36 2.11 6.53
N ALA A 73 7.08 3.41 6.46
CA ALA A 73 6.54 4.02 5.26
C ALA A 73 7.43 3.69 4.04
N THR A 74 6.83 3.16 2.98
CA THR A 74 7.57 2.74 1.79
C THR A 74 8.23 3.93 1.12
N MET A 75 9.56 3.95 1.15
CA MET A 75 10.36 4.93 0.42
C MET A 75 10.38 4.63 -1.08
N ARG A 76 10.59 5.65 -1.91
CA ARG A 76 10.85 5.46 -3.34
C ARG A 76 12.07 4.57 -3.55
N HIS A 77 11.86 3.39 -4.14
CA HIS A 77 12.93 2.42 -4.32
C HIS A 77 12.91 1.72 -5.67
N GLN A 78 14.08 1.26 -6.09
CA GLN A 78 14.25 0.27 -7.16
C GLN A 78 15.08 -0.88 -6.62
N LYS A 79 14.54 -2.11 -6.70
CA LYS A 79 15.17 -3.32 -6.12
C LYS A 79 15.57 -3.15 -4.65
N GLY A 80 14.72 -2.48 -3.85
CA GLY A 80 14.95 -2.19 -2.43
C GLY A 80 15.96 -1.09 -2.13
N LYS A 81 16.61 -0.50 -3.16
CA LYS A 81 17.54 0.62 -2.99
C LYS A 81 16.81 1.96 -3.16
N PRO A 82 17.08 2.97 -2.32
CA PRO A 82 16.46 4.28 -2.46
C PRO A 82 16.73 4.89 -3.84
N VAL A 83 15.70 5.47 -4.46
CA VAL A 83 15.85 6.24 -5.69
C VAL A 83 16.51 7.58 -5.36
N PRO A 84 17.57 8.00 -6.08
CA PRO A 84 18.20 9.30 -5.86
C PRO A 84 17.22 10.45 -6.10
N GLY A 85 17.01 11.32 -5.10
CA GLY A 85 16.21 12.54 -5.20
C GLY A 85 16.89 13.66 -5.99
N ILE A 86 17.35 13.37 -7.22
CA ILE A 86 18.03 14.33 -8.08
C ILE A 86 16.99 15.05 -8.94
N ALA A 87 16.92 16.38 -8.88
CA ALA A 87 15.95 17.17 -9.67
C ALA A 87 16.04 16.88 -11.18
N ASP A 88 17.26 16.61 -11.67
CA ASP A 88 17.49 16.23 -13.07
C ASP A 88 17.00 14.83 -13.45
N LEU A 89 16.53 14.00 -12.51
CA LEU A 89 15.91 12.70 -12.80
C LEU A 89 14.39 12.76 -12.67
N MET A 90 13.90 13.48 -11.67
CA MET A 90 12.48 13.54 -11.33
C MET A 90 11.65 14.10 -12.49
N GLY A 91 10.68 13.32 -12.98
CA GLY A 91 9.74 13.75 -14.02
C GLY A 91 10.27 13.69 -15.46
N LYS A 92 11.51 13.23 -15.69
CA LYS A 92 12.05 13.06 -17.06
C LYS A 92 11.58 11.78 -17.76
N LYS A 93 10.68 10.99 -17.15
CA LYS A 93 10.15 9.73 -17.69
C LYS A 93 11.23 8.78 -18.19
N LEU A 94 12.29 8.62 -17.39
CA LEU A 94 13.42 7.74 -17.72
C LEU A 94 13.22 6.39 -17.02
N PRO A 95 12.73 5.33 -17.67
CA PRO A 95 12.65 4.01 -17.06
C PRO A 95 14.04 3.38 -16.89
N SER A 96 14.10 2.28 -16.12
CA SER A 96 15.36 1.63 -15.75
C SER A 96 15.86 0.58 -16.76
N PHE A 97 15.67 0.81 -18.06
CA PHE A 97 16.14 -0.09 -19.13
C PHE A 97 16.60 0.66 -20.39
N GLY A 98 17.31 -0.03 -21.27
CA GLY A 98 17.70 0.48 -22.60
C GLY A 98 18.48 1.81 -22.56
N PRO A 99 18.26 2.72 -23.53
CA PRO A 99 18.96 4.00 -23.59
C PRO A 99 18.61 4.92 -22.41
N TYR A 100 17.41 4.78 -21.83
CA TYR A 100 16.99 5.55 -20.67
C TYR A 100 17.85 5.24 -19.44
N LEU A 101 18.23 3.98 -19.25
CA LEU A 101 19.13 3.59 -18.17
C LEU A 101 20.52 4.22 -18.31
N GLU A 102 21.04 4.35 -19.53
CA GLU A 102 22.31 5.02 -19.80
C GLU A 102 22.24 6.50 -19.45
N GLN A 103 21.15 7.18 -19.84
CA GLN A 103 20.89 8.57 -19.47
C GLN A 103 20.80 8.74 -17.96
N ARG A 104 20.06 7.87 -17.25
CA ARG A 104 19.99 7.90 -15.78
C ARG A 104 21.38 7.75 -15.15
N LYS A 105 22.18 6.79 -15.61
CA LYS A 105 23.55 6.58 -15.12
C LYS A 105 24.43 7.81 -15.34
N LYS A 106 24.33 8.45 -16.51
CA LYS A 106 25.05 9.69 -16.82
C LYS A 106 24.69 10.81 -15.85
N ILE A 107 23.39 11.06 -15.65
CA ILE A 107 22.91 12.10 -14.72
C ILE A 107 23.39 11.82 -13.28
N ILE A 108 23.33 10.56 -12.83
CA ILE A 108 23.82 10.17 -11.51
C ILE A 108 25.33 10.41 -11.40
N ALA A 109 26.11 10.03 -12.41
CA ALA A 109 27.56 10.23 -12.41
C ALA A 109 27.92 11.72 -12.36
N GLU A 110 27.28 12.56 -13.16
CA GLU A 110 27.45 14.02 -13.14
C GLU A 110 27.10 14.62 -11.77
N ASN A 111 26.01 14.17 -11.15
CA ASN A 111 25.62 14.60 -9.81
C ASN A 111 26.67 14.19 -8.75
N LYS A 112 27.22 12.98 -8.83
CA LYS A 112 28.28 12.52 -7.93
C LYS A 112 29.57 13.32 -8.06
N ILE A 113 29.93 13.74 -9.28
CA ILE A 113 31.08 14.63 -9.51
C ILE A 113 30.81 16.00 -8.88
N LYS A 114 29.65 16.61 -9.13
CA LYS A 114 29.25 17.90 -8.52
C LYS A 114 29.29 17.85 -6.99
N LEU A 115 28.78 16.77 -6.38
CA LEU A 115 28.81 16.60 -4.91
C LEU A 115 30.23 16.43 -4.36
N LYS A 116 31.13 15.79 -5.11
CA LYS A 116 32.54 15.64 -4.72
C LYS A 116 33.26 16.98 -4.69
N GLU A 117 32.97 17.86 -5.64
CA GLU A 117 33.53 19.21 -5.73
C GLU A 117 33.02 20.14 -4.61
N GLN A 118 31.82 19.88 -4.08
CA GLN A 118 31.18 20.68 -3.03
C GLN A 118 31.60 20.31 -1.59
N SER A 119 32.57 19.42 -1.42
CA SER A 119 33.17 18.95 -0.16
C SER A 119 32.49 19.45 1.13
N MET A 120 31.38 18.84 1.52
CA MET A 120 30.86 18.98 2.88
C MET A 120 31.25 17.73 3.67
N ALA A 121 32.00 17.92 4.75
CA ALA A 121 32.20 16.88 5.75
C ALA A 121 30.83 16.41 6.24
N ALA A 122 30.52 15.12 6.05
CA ALA A 122 29.28 14.54 6.53
C ALA A 122 29.32 14.51 8.06
N VAL A 123 28.62 15.44 8.70
CA VAL A 123 28.35 15.37 10.14
C VAL A 123 27.36 14.22 10.33
N LEU A 124 27.83 13.13 10.91
CA LEU A 124 26.96 12.03 11.29
C LEU A 124 26.08 12.51 12.46
N PRO A 125 24.75 12.48 12.32
CA PRO A 125 23.88 12.83 13.44
C PRO A 125 24.08 11.83 14.58
N GLU A 126 24.06 12.32 15.82
CA GLU A 126 24.05 11.45 16.99
C GLU A 126 22.80 10.57 16.99
N LYS A 127 23.00 9.26 17.22
CA LYS A 127 21.89 8.31 17.25
C LYS A 127 21.07 8.52 18.51
N LYS A 128 19.86 9.07 18.36
CA LYS A 128 18.88 9.21 19.43
C LYS A 128 17.98 7.98 19.49
N HIS A 129 17.62 7.57 20.70
CA HIS A 129 16.67 6.48 20.93
C HIS A 129 15.27 7.07 21.13
N PHE A 130 14.26 6.44 20.55
CA PHE A 130 12.88 6.83 20.76
C PHE A 130 12.38 6.33 22.11
N VAL A 131 11.61 7.19 22.79
CA VAL A 131 11.05 6.92 24.11
C VAL A 131 9.52 7.01 24.00
N PRO A 132 8.77 6.09 24.62
CA PRO A 132 7.31 6.17 24.68
C PRO A 132 6.84 7.52 25.21
N LYS A 133 6.05 8.24 24.41
CA LYS A 133 5.42 9.52 24.80
C LYS A 133 3.98 9.32 25.28
N LYS A 134 3.38 8.17 24.96
CA LYS A 134 2.03 7.76 25.36
C LYS A 134 2.12 6.46 26.18
N PRO A 135 1.15 6.16 27.06
CA PRO A 135 1.07 4.85 27.69
C PRO A 135 0.96 3.73 26.64
N ILE A 136 1.71 2.63 26.83
CA ILE A 136 1.62 1.47 25.96
C ILE A 136 0.24 0.82 26.14
N PRO A 137 -0.55 0.64 25.07
CA PRO A 137 -1.88 0.02 25.18
C PRO A 137 -1.78 -1.42 25.66
N ALA A 138 -2.69 -1.83 26.55
CA ALA A 138 -2.92 -3.22 26.87
C ALA A 138 -3.86 -3.86 25.83
N ILE A 139 -3.94 -5.20 25.84
CA ILE A 139 -4.82 -5.94 24.93
C ILE A 139 -6.29 -5.48 25.03
N LYS A 140 -6.77 -5.26 26.26
CA LYS A 140 -8.13 -4.74 26.50
C LYS A 140 -8.41 -3.39 25.83
N ASP A 141 -7.38 -2.58 25.59
CA ASP A 141 -7.50 -1.24 25.02
C ASP A 141 -7.54 -1.26 23.48
N VAL A 142 -7.27 -2.41 22.85
CA VAL A 142 -7.29 -2.57 21.39
C VAL A 142 -8.44 -3.43 20.89
N ILE A 143 -9.07 -4.22 21.78
CA ILE A 143 -10.24 -5.03 21.44
C ILE A 143 -11.38 -4.13 20.93
N GLY A 144 -11.99 -4.52 19.81
CA GLY A 144 -13.13 -3.82 19.21
C GLY A 144 -12.83 -2.47 18.53
N LYS A 145 -11.58 -1.98 18.50
CA LYS A 145 -11.27 -0.66 17.93
C LYS A 145 -11.58 -0.51 16.43
N ALA A 146 -11.60 -1.61 15.68
CA ALA A 146 -11.95 -1.60 14.27
C ALA A 146 -13.47 -1.54 14.01
N LEU A 147 -14.30 -1.91 15.00
CA LEU A 147 -15.75 -2.02 14.82
C LEU A 147 -16.42 -0.70 14.45
N GLN A 148 -15.86 0.44 14.88
CA GLN A 148 -16.36 1.77 14.52
C GLN A 148 -16.28 2.09 13.01
N TYR A 149 -15.49 1.33 12.24
CA TYR A 149 -15.34 1.51 10.79
C TYR A 149 -16.18 0.50 9.98
N ILE A 150 -16.94 -0.37 10.66
CA ILE A 150 -17.77 -1.39 10.03
C ILE A 150 -19.23 -0.95 10.15
N GLY A 151 -19.90 -0.82 9.01
CA GLY A 151 -21.29 -0.35 8.94
C GLY A 151 -21.99 -0.86 7.68
N THR A 152 -23.20 -0.37 7.45
CA THR A 152 -23.94 -0.66 6.21
C THR A 152 -23.38 0.12 5.03
N TYR A 153 -23.69 -0.31 3.80
CA TYR A 153 -23.27 0.42 2.60
C TYR A 153 -23.79 1.87 2.57
N GLY A 154 -24.97 2.13 3.13
CA GLY A 154 -25.56 3.48 3.18
C GLY A 154 -24.80 4.45 4.10
N GLU A 155 -23.95 3.95 5.00
CA GLU A 155 -23.07 4.77 5.86
C GLU A 155 -21.78 5.16 5.14
N LEU A 156 -21.50 4.57 3.97
CA LEU A 156 -20.31 4.90 3.17
C LEU A 156 -20.56 6.16 2.32
N CYS A 157 -19.61 7.09 2.37
CA CYS A 157 -19.67 8.32 1.60
C CYS A 157 -19.43 8.05 0.11
N ASN A 158 -20.42 8.32 -0.73
CA ASN A 158 -20.31 8.16 -2.19
C ASN A 158 -19.83 9.44 -2.91
N THR A 159 -19.62 10.53 -2.19
CA THR A 159 -19.09 11.80 -2.73
C THR A 159 -17.57 11.90 -2.57
N GLU A 160 -16.99 11.26 -1.55
CA GLU A 160 -15.55 11.20 -1.28
C GLU A 160 -14.86 10.15 -2.19
N GLN A 161 -14.77 10.48 -3.47
CA GLN A 161 -14.16 9.60 -4.48
C GLN A 161 -12.64 9.72 -4.50
N VAL A 162 -11.98 8.65 -4.91
CA VAL A 162 -10.51 8.58 -5.05
C VAL A 162 -10.11 8.25 -6.49
N VAL A 163 -8.86 8.54 -6.84
CA VAL A 163 -8.24 8.15 -8.10
C VAL A 163 -6.88 7.53 -7.85
N ALA A 164 -6.44 6.65 -8.75
CA ALA A 164 -5.13 6.02 -8.64
C ALA A 164 -4.03 6.99 -9.09
N LEU A 165 -2.95 7.05 -8.31
CA LEU A 165 -1.73 7.79 -8.62
C LEU A 165 -0.57 6.79 -8.68
N ILE A 166 0.15 6.76 -9.80
CA ILE A 166 1.29 5.86 -10.00
C ILE A 166 2.58 6.62 -9.80
N ASP A 167 3.49 6.07 -8.99
CA ASP A 167 4.84 6.56 -8.86
C ASP A 167 5.74 5.99 -9.96
N GLU A 168 6.07 6.81 -10.96
CA GLU A 168 6.90 6.41 -12.10
C GLU A 168 8.28 5.89 -11.68
N GLU A 169 8.84 6.39 -10.58
CA GLU A 169 10.19 6.01 -10.12
C GLU A 169 10.22 4.64 -9.43
N MET A 170 9.08 4.18 -8.91
CA MET A 170 8.93 2.82 -8.35
C MET A 170 8.40 1.81 -9.38
N CYS A 171 7.89 2.30 -10.51
CA CYS A 171 7.36 1.45 -11.57
C CYS A 171 8.43 0.51 -12.13
N ILE A 172 8.04 -0.74 -12.41
CA ILE A 172 8.88 -1.75 -13.07
C ILE A 172 8.38 -2.10 -14.48
N ASN A 173 7.53 -1.24 -15.06
CA ASN A 173 7.11 -1.31 -16.47
C ASN A 173 6.37 -2.60 -16.88
N CYS A 174 5.76 -3.32 -15.93
CA CYS A 174 5.15 -4.63 -16.20
C CYS A 174 3.78 -4.57 -16.92
N GLY A 175 3.12 -3.41 -16.96
CA GLY A 175 1.83 -3.23 -17.63
C GLY A 175 0.63 -3.91 -16.95
N LYS A 176 0.77 -4.57 -15.79
CA LYS A 176 -0.34 -5.25 -15.11
C LYS A 176 -1.50 -4.31 -14.77
N CYS A 177 -1.20 -3.10 -14.29
CA CYS A 177 -2.21 -2.08 -14.02
C CYS A 177 -3.01 -1.73 -15.29
N TYR A 178 -2.32 -1.56 -16.42
CA TYR A 178 -2.92 -1.29 -17.72
C TYR A 178 -3.83 -2.43 -18.17
N MET A 179 -3.34 -3.67 -18.18
CA MET A 179 -4.13 -4.85 -18.57
C MET A 179 -5.39 -5.00 -17.71
N THR A 180 -5.26 -4.90 -16.39
CA THR A 180 -6.41 -5.01 -15.48
C THR A 180 -7.42 -3.88 -15.66
N CYS A 181 -6.96 -2.64 -15.90
CA CYS A 181 -7.88 -1.54 -16.15
C CYS A 181 -8.59 -1.68 -17.50
N ASN A 182 -7.94 -2.29 -18.49
CA ASN A 182 -8.53 -2.53 -19.79
C ASN A 182 -9.58 -3.63 -19.78
N ASP A 183 -9.23 -4.81 -19.26
CA ASP A 183 -10.09 -6.00 -19.41
C ASP A 183 -11.04 -6.18 -18.22
N SER A 184 -10.79 -5.52 -17.10
CA SER A 184 -11.59 -5.64 -15.86
C SER A 184 -11.99 -4.28 -15.26
N GLY A 185 -11.77 -3.19 -15.99
CA GLY A 185 -11.99 -1.83 -15.49
C GLY A 185 -12.62 -0.89 -16.50
N TYR A 186 -12.02 0.30 -16.63
CA TYR A 186 -12.60 1.46 -17.32
C TYR A 186 -11.69 2.04 -18.40
N GLN A 187 -10.66 1.29 -18.82
CA GLN A 187 -9.70 1.70 -19.86
C GLN A 187 -9.08 3.08 -19.56
N ALA A 188 -8.78 3.33 -18.28
CA ALA A 188 -8.40 4.63 -17.74
C ALA A 188 -6.87 4.80 -17.55
N ILE A 189 -6.08 3.89 -18.10
CA ILE A 189 -4.62 3.92 -18.01
C ILE A 189 -4.06 3.94 -19.42
N GLN A 190 -3.22 4.93 -19.71
CA GLN A 190 -2.41 4.95 -20.93
C GLN A 190 -1.08 4.26 -20.63
N PHE A 191 -0.60 3.44 -21.57
CA PHE A 191 0.67 2.75 -21.44
C PHE A 191 1.56 3.16 -22.60
N ASP A 192 2.65 3.84 -22.29
CA ASP A 192 3.54 4.41 -23.29
C ASP A 192 4.31 3.30 -24.04
N PRO A 193 4.31 3.28 -25.39
CA PRO A 193 4.89 2.19 -26.17
C PRO A 193 6.42 2.15 -26.15
N GLU A 194 7.11 3.25 -25.78
CA GLU A 194 8.57 3.32 -25.79
C GLU A 194 9.17 3.17 -24.39
N THR A 195 8.64 3.93 -23.43
CA THR A 195 9.08 3.95 -22.03
C THR A 195 8.39 2.88 -21.18
N HIS A 196 7.29 2.30 -21.67
CA HIS A 196 6.46 1.35 -20.92
C HIS A 196 6.02 1.90 -19.55
N LEU A 197 5.85 3.23 -19.44
CA LEU A 197 5.36 3.89 -18.24
C LEU A 197 3.83 4.05 -18.32
N PRO A 198 3.08 3.60 -17.29
CA PRO A 198 1.65 3.81 -17.21
C PRO A 198 1.30 5.21 -16.68
N THR A 199 0.31 5.87 -17.29
CA THR A 199 -0.26 7.14 -16.81
C THR A 199 -1.77 6.98 -16.61
N VAL A 200 -2.27 7.32 -15.42
CA VAL A 200 -3.71 7.29 -15.11
C VAL A 200 -4.37 8.55 -15.68
N THR A 201 -5.51 8.39 -16.34
CA THR A 201 -6.28 9.49 -16.92
C THR A 201 -7.47 9.88 -16.04
N ASP A 202 -8.10 11.02 -16.34
CA ASP A 202 -9.25 11.54 -15.57
C ASP A 202 -10.50 10.65 -15.60
N SER A 203 -10.52 9.67 -16.51
CA SER A 203 -11.58 8.67 -16.61
C SER A 203 -11.52 7.59 -15.52
N CYS A 204 -10.50 7.63 -14.66
CA CYS A 204 -10.36 6.77 -13.49
C CYS A 204 -11.54 6.92 -12.54
N THR A 205 -12.14 5.80 -12.14
CA THR A 205 -13.27 5.73 -11.21
C THR A 205 -12.86 5.39 -9.78
N GLY A 206 -11.57 5.18 -9.53
CA GLY A 206 -11.10 4.82 -8.20
C GLY A 206 -11.38 3.37 -7.77
N CYS A 207 -11.70 2.45 -8.69
CA CYS A 207 -12.07 1.06 -8.35
C CYS A 207 -10.98 0.22 -7.66
N THR A 208 -9.77 0.75 -7.46
CA THR A 208 -8.62 0.13 -6.77
C THR A 208 -8.01 -1.14 -7.39
N LEU A 209 -8.59 -1.73 -8.45
CA LEU A 209 -8.08 -2.98 -9.05
C LEU A 209 -6.61 -2.90 -9.50
N CYS A 210 -6.19 -1.78 -10.07
CA CYS A 210 -4.80 -1.59 -10.52
C CYS A 210 -3.79 -1.62 -9.37
N LEU A 211 -4.17 -1.08 -8.20
CA LEU A 211 -3.35 -1.12 -6.98
C LEU A 211 -3.22 -2.56 -6.50
N SER A 212 -4.32 -3.33 -6.47
CA SER A 212 -4.34 -4.71 -5.97
C SER A 212 -3.48 -5.68 -6.77
N VAL A 213 -3.26 -5.43 -8.07
CA VAL A 213 -2.45 -6.31 -8.95
C VAL A 213 -1.01 -5.83 -9.12
N CYS A 214 -0.66 -4.65 -8.58
CA CYS A 214 0.66 -4.08 -8.76
C CYS A 214 1.69 -4.91 -7.98
N PRO A 215 2.78 -5.39 -8.62
CA PRO A 215 3.77 -6.23 -7.94
C PRO A 215 4.71 -5.45 -7.02
N VAL A 216 4.66 -4.12 -7.04
CA VAL A 216 5.51 -3.24 -6.22
C VAL A 216 4.61 -2.57 -5.18
N ILE A 217 4.87 -2.87 -3.91
CA ILE A 217 4.13 -2.30 -2.77
C ILE A 217 4.19 -0.78 -2.84
N ASP A 218 3.04 -0.13 -2.63
CA ASP A 218 2.84 1.33 -2.66
C ASP A 218 3.26 2.06 -3.94
N CYS A 219 3.57 1.35 -5.03
CA CYS A 219 3.81 1.98 -6.35
C CYS A 219 2.59 2.70 -6.87
N ILE A 220 1.39 2.23 -6.51
CA ILE A 220 0.13 2.88 -6.81
C ILE A 220 -0.52 3.25 -5.48
N ARG A 221 -0.95 4.50 -5.34
CA ARG A 221 -1.67 5.01 -4.18
C ARG A 221 -3.03 5.56 -4.60
N MET A 222 -4.01 5.48 -3.72
CA MET A 222 -5.30 6.12 -3.93
C MET A 222 -5.24 7.52 -3.30
N VAL A 223 -5.54 8.54 -4.10
CA VAL A 223 -5.58 9.94 -3.65
C VAL A 223 -6.98 10.50 -3.86
N SER A 224 -7.39 11.45 -3.03
CA SER A 224 -8.69 12.11 -3.17
C SER A 224 -8.84 12.73 -4.55
N ARG A 225 -9.99 12.50 -5.18
CA ARG A 225 -10.29 13.06 -6.50
C ARG A 225 -10.50 14.57 -6.37
N THR A 226 -9.80 15.35 -7.19
CA THR A 226 -9.90 16.81 -7.21
C THR A 226 -10.99 17.33 -8.14
N THR A 227 -11.46 16.50 -9.07
CA THR A 227 -12.51 16.82 -10.04
C THR A 227 -13.85 16.21 -9.63
N PRO A 228 -15.00 16.81 -9.99
CA PRO A 228 -16.30 16.20 -9.77
C PRO A 228 -16.36 14.78 -10.35
N TYR A 229 -17.02 13.86 -9.63
CA TYR A 229 -17.23 12.51 -10.10
C TYR A 229 -18.62 12.37 -10.72
N GLU A 230 -18.65 11.98 -11.99
CA GLU A 230 -19.88 11.69 -12.72
C GLU A 230 -19.90 10.20 -13.10
N PRO A 231 -20.84 9.42 -12.55
CA PRO A 231 -20.97 8.00 -12.89
C PRO A 231 -21.32 7.81 -14.37
N LYS A 232 -20.53 7.01 -15.09
CA LYS A 232 -20.80 6.65 -16.49
C LYS A 232 -22.02 5.73 -16.58
N ARG A 233 -23.16 6.26 -17.02
CA ARG A 233 -24.42 5.49 -17.16
C ARG A 233 -24.55 4.75 -18.50
N GLY A 234 -23.68 5.04 -19.47
CA GLY A 234 -23.72 4.45 -20.83
C GLY A 234 -24.82 5.03 -21.72
N LEU A 235 -26.05 5.14 -21.20
CA LEU A 235 -27.18 5.81 -21.85
C LEU A 235 -27.64 7.02 -21.04
N PRO A 236 -28.23 8.06 -21.68
CA PRO A 236 -28.87 9.15 -20.97
C PRO A 236 -29.96 8.65 -20.03
N LEU A 237 -30.05 9.23 -18.83
CA LEU A 237 -31.13 8.92 -17.91
C LEU A 237 -32.43 9.50 -18.46
N ALA A 238 -33.50 8.69 -18.51
CA ALA A 238 -34.82 9.13 -18.97
C ALA A 238 -35.44 10.21 -18.06
N VAL A 239 -34.98 10.25 -16.81
CA VAL A 239 -35.35 11.25 -15.81
C VAL A 239 -34.07 11.69 -15.13
N ASN A 240 -33.85 13.00 -15.02
CA ASN A 240 -32.75 13.52 -14.20
C ASN A 240 -33.03 13.14 -12.75
N PRO A 241 -32.19 12.31 -12.10
CA PRO A 241 -32.39 11.97 -10.71
C PRO A 241 -32.31 13.26 -9.91
N VAL A 242 -33.35 13.53 -9.12
CA VAL A 242 -33.34 14.65 -8.17
C VAL A 242 -32.29 14.29 -7.13
N CYS A 243 -31.17 15.03 -7.14
CA CYS A 243 -30.12 14.95 -6.14
C CYS A 243 -30.63 15.38 -4.78
#